data_AF-A0A349QU63-F1
#
_entry.id   AF-A0A349QU63-F1
#
_cell.length_a   1.000
_cell.length_b   1.000
_cell.length_c   1.000
_cell.angle_alpha   90.00
_cell.angle_beta   90.00
_cell.angle_gamma   90.00
#
_symmetry.space_group_name_H-M   'P 1'
#
loop_
_entity.id
_entity.type
_entity.pdbx_description
1 polymer ?
#
loop_
_entity_poly.entity_id
_entity_poly.type
_entity_poly.pdbx_seq_one_letter_code
_entity_poly.pdbx_strand_id
1 'polypeptide(L)' 'MAEKNKKKEPKHDAVVTKDSLSFFEKYINNASPTGFEWEGQRLWLDYLKPYVDDTFVDNYGTAVG' A
#
# COMPACT_ATOMS: atom_id res chain seq x y z
N MET A 1 -29.70 39.35 -9.48
CA MET A 1 -28.48 38.98 -8.72
C MET A 1 -28.62 37.50 -8.40
N ALA A 2 -27.89 36.62 -9.10
CA ALA A 2 -28.04 35.18 -8.93
C ALA A 2 -27.07 34.70 -7.85
N GLU A 3 -27.62 34.31 -6.69
CA GLU A 3 -26.84 33.68 -5.63
C GLU A 3 -26.38 32.29 -6.09
N LYS A 4 -25.07 32.15 -6.30
CA LYS A 4 -24.45 30.85 -6.56
C LYS A 4 -24.51 30.01 -5.28
N ASN A 5 -25.38 29.02 -5.28
CA ASN A 5 -25.44 28.00 -4.23
C ASN A 5 -24.16 27.14 -4.29
N LYS A 6 -23.16 27.47 -3.46
CA LYS A 6 -21.94 26.67 -3.31
C LYS A 6 -22.32 25.35 -2.63
N LYS A 7 -22.42 24.27 -3.41
CA LYS A 7 -22.49 22.91 -2.88
C LYS A 7 -21.28 22.70 -1.97
N LYS A 8 -21.52 22.39 -0.68
CA LYS A 8 -20.47 21.97 0.24
C LYS A 8 -19.95 20.62 -0.23
N GLU A 9 -18.70 20.56 -0.64
CA GLU A 9 -18.04 19.31 -0.98
C GLU A 9 -18.01 18.38 0.24
N PRO A 10 -18.24 17.06 0.05
CA PRO A 10 -18.20 16.12 1.16
C PRO A 10 -16.80 16.08 1.76
N LYS A 11 -16.68 16.41 3.06
CA LYS A 11 -15.46 16.19 3.81
C LYS A 11 -15.14 14.69 3.78
N HIS A 12 -14.02 14.33 3.15
CA HIS A 12 -13.50 12.97 3.20
C HIS A 12 -12.60 12.84 4.41
N ASP A 13 -12.92 11.88 5.28
CA ASP A 13 -12.01 11.48 6.35
C ASP A 13 -10.82 10.74 5.73
N ALA A 14 -9.61 11.14 6.12
CA ALA A 14 -8.41 10.48 5.65
C ALA A 14 -8.32 9.10 6.31
N VAL A 15 -8.47 8.03 5.51
CA VAL A 15 -8.40 6.63 5.97
C VAL A 15 -6.96 6.13 6.04
N VAL A 16 -6.03 6.81 5.36
CA VAL A 16 -4.60 6.45 5.28
C VAL A 16 -3.73 7.32 6.18
N THR A 17 -2.77 6.69 6.87
CA THR A 17 -1.72 7.37 7.63
C THR A 17 -0.58 7.80 6.72
N LYS A 18 0.22 8.77 7.15
CA LYS A 18 1.44 9.19 6.42
C LYS A 18 2.39 8.02 6.16
N ASP A 19 2.52 7.12 7.14
CA ASP A 19 3.42 5.97 7.04
C ASP A 19 2.89 4.95 6.03
N SER A 20 1.57 4.66 6.04
CA SER A 20 0.95 3.78 5.05
C SER A 20 1.07 4.33 3.63
N LEU A 21 0.97 5.66 3.47
CA LEU A 21 1.14 6.32 2.18
C LEU A 21 2.59 6.26 1.70
N SER A 22 3.56 6.53 2.58
CA SER A 22 4.98 6.43 2.23
C SER A 22 5.41 5.00 1.88
N PHE A 23 4.88 4.00 2.58
CA PHE A 23 5.06 2.61 2.21
C PHE A 23 4.48 2.33 0.82
N PHE A 24 3.23 2.72 0.58
CA PHE A 24 2.56 2.47 -0.69
C PHE A 24 3.27 3.13 -1.86
N GLU A 25 3.73 4.37 -1.71
CA GLU A 25 4.53 5.08 -2.71
C GLU A 25 5.82 4.32 -3.05
N LYS A 26 6.53 3.79 -2.07
CA LYS A 26 7.74 2.98 -2.32
C LYS A 26 7.39 1.66 -3.00
N TYR A 27 6.34 1.00 -2.54
CA TYR A 27 5.91 -0.30 -3.04
C TYR A 27 5.45 -0.22 -4.51
N ILE A 28 4.58 0.74 -4.84
CA ILE A 28 4.02 0.88 -6.20
C ILE A 28 5.05 1.35 -7.23
N ASN A 29 6.06 2.10 -6.79
CA ASN A 29 7.15 2.57 -7.66
C ASN A 29 8.31 1.56 -7.74
N ASN A 30 8.24 0.43 -7.03
CA ASN A 30 9.21 -0.65 -7.17
C ASN A 30 8.90 -1.49 -8.41
N ALA A 31 9.90 -1.68 -9.28
CA ALA A 31 9.74 -2.52 -10.46
C ALA A 31 9.63 -4.00 -10.04
N SER A 32 8.49 -4.63 -10.35
CA SER A 32 8.21 -6.02 -10.00
C SER A 32 7.53 -6.74 -11.18
N PRO A 33 8.22 -6.92 -12.33
CA PRO A 33 7.65 -7.63 -13.47
C PRO A 33 7.50 -9.12 -13.15
N THR A 34 6.58 -9.79 -13.85
CA THR A 34 6.31 -11.22 -13.67
C THR A 34 7.60 -12.05 -13.79
N GLY A 35 7.85 -12.91 -12.80
CA GLY A 35 9.07 -13.73 -12.69
C GLY A 35 10.26 -13.04 -12.00
N PHE A 36 10.17 -11.75 -11.68
CA PHE A 36 11.18 -11.00 -10.91
C PHE A 36 10.53 -10.20 -9.77
N GLU A 37 9.56 -10.82 -9.10
CA GLU A 37 8.68 -10.14 -8.13
C GLU A 37 9.28 -10.04 -6.72
N TRP A 38 10.46 -10.66 -6.51
CA TRP A 38 11.07 -10.85 -5.20
C TRP A 38 11.35 -9.54 -4.44
N GLU A 39 11.71 -8.45 -5.12
CA GLU A 39 11.90 -7.13 -4.47
C GLU A 39 10.57 -6.58 -3.95
N GLY A 40 9.48 -6.72 -4.73
CA GLY A 40 8.14 -6.31 -4.29
C GLY A 40 7.69 -7.13 -3.09
N GLN A 41 7.85 -8.45 -3.17
CA GLN A 41 7.54 -9.38 -2.08
C GLN A 41 8.30 -9.06 -0.79
N ARG A 42 9.58 -8.71 -0.91
CA ARG A 42 10.39 -8.28 0.24
C ARG A 42 9.86 -7.01 0.89
N LEU A 43 9.57 -5.97 0.11
CA LEU A 43 9.00 -4.72 0.62
C LEU A 43 7.67 -4.95 1.34
N TRP A 44 6.83 -5.85 0.81
CA TRP A 44 5.56 -6.24 1.42
C TRP A 44 5.76 -6.93 2.78
N LEU A 45 6.63 -7.94 2.85
CA LEU A 45 6.92 -8.66 4.09
C LEU A 45 7.58 -7.76 5.15
N ASP A 46 8.50 -6.87 4.75
CA ASP A 46 9.12 -5.91 5.65
C ASP A 46 8.09 -4.97 6.28
N TYR A 47 7.05 -4.57 5.52
CA TYR A 47 5.94 -3.76 6.03
C TYR A 47 5.01 -4.55 6.96
N LEU A 48 4.78 -5.84 6.69
CA LEU A 48 3.91 -6.70 7.51
C LEU A 48 4.56 -7.15 8.82
N LYS A 49 5.88 -7.18 8.91
CA LYS A 49 6.64 -7.73 10.03
C LYS A 49 6.16 -7.37 11.45
N PRO A 50 5.72 -6.14 11.78
CA PRO A 50 5.25 -5.84 13.14
C PRO A 50 3.80 -6.29 13.40
N TYR A 51 3.09 -6.76 12.38
CA TYR A 51 1.68 -7.11 12.44
C TYR A 51 1.42 -8.62 12.39
N VAL A 52 2.46 -9.43 12.16
CA VAL A 52 2.36 -10.87 11.95
C VAL A 52 3.47 -11.59 12.70
N ASP A 53 3.22 -12.82 13.15
CA ASP A 53 4.18 -13.60 13.93
C ASP A 53 5.26 -14.26 13.04
N ASP A 54 4.84 -14.84 11.91
CA ASP A 54 5.69 -15.60 11.01
C ASP A 54 5.54 -15.12 9.55
N THR A 55 6.62 -15.21 8.79
CA THR A 55 6.61 -14.94 7.35
C THR A 55 7.40 -16.02 6.62
N PHE A 56 6.95 -16.40 5.43
CA PHE A 56 7.67 -17.34 4.57
C PHE A 56 7.36 -17.11 3.09
N VAL A 57 8.16 -17.74 2.23
CA VAL A 57 7.93 -17.79 0.78
C VAL A 57 7.66 -19.24 0.40
N ASP A 58 6.57 -19.49 -0.32
CA ASP A 58 6.22 -20.84 -0.75
C ASP A 58 7.03 -21.30 -1.98
N ASN A 59 6.83 -22.55 -2.40
CA ASN A 59 7.55 -23.14 -3.54
C ASN A 59 7.20 -22.50 -4.90
N TYR A 60 6.18 -21.65 -4.96
CA TYR A 60 5.78 -20.89 -6.14
C TYR A 60 6.27 -19.45 -6.10
N GLY A 61 6.99 -19.07 -5.04
CA GLY A 61 7.50 -17.72 -4.85
C GLY A 61 6.46 -16.77 -4.25
N THR A 62 5.36 -17.25 -3.67
CA THR A 62 4.36 -16.36 -3.02
C THR A 62 4.85 -15.96 -1.63
N ALA A 63 4.81 -14.67 -1.32
CA ALA A 63 5.06 -14.17 0.03
C ALA A 63 3.83 -14.35 0.95
N VAL A 64 4.03 -14.95 2.11
CA VAL A 64 3.01 -15.20 3.13
C VAL A 64 3.42 -14.52 4.44
N GLY A 65 2.47 -13.84 5.07
CA GLY A 65 2.58 -13.19 6.37
C GLY A 65 1.23 -13.17 7.07
#